data_AF-A0AAD5S4B8-F1
#
_entry.id   AF-A0AAD5S4B8-F1
#
_cell.length_a   1.000
_cell.length_b   1.000
_cell.length_c   1.000
_cell.angle_alpha   90.00
_cell.angle_beta   90.00
_cell.angle_gamma   90.00
#
_symmetry.space_group_name_H-M   'P 1'
#
loop_
_entity.id
_entity.type
_entity.pdbx_description
1 polymer ?
#
loop_
_entity_poly.entity_id
_entity_poly.type
_entity_poly.pdbx_seq_one_letter_code
_entity_poly.pdbx_strand_id
1 'polypeptide(L)'
;MSSFKRRIPTASSNPPPATRISAHNGQTLLSTGVPSLDDVLGGGLPLGSLLLIKEDRFTGYAHLLLKYFITQGIVAGHAVCVASADENPEELARGLMGVVEGKVADGGEEEEDGEEVAVGGSMSGRAL
;
A
#
# COMPACT_ATOMS: atom_id res chain seq x y z
N MET A 1 42.41 28.13 -0.51
CA MET A 1 41.64 27.09 0.21
C MET A 1 40.16 27.40 0.04
N SER A 2 39.45 26.65 -0.79
CA SER A 2 38.07 26.99 -1.16
C SER A 2 37.08 26.52 -0.09
N SER A 3 36.51 27.48 0.64
CA SER A 3 35.53 27.31 1.72
C SER A 3 34.11 27.11 1.17
N PHE A 4 33.92 26.18 0.24
CA PHE A 4 32.58 25.82 -0.21
C PHE A 4 31.95 24.84 0.79
N LYS A 5 31.33 25.38 1.84
CA LYS A 5 30.41 24.61 2.69
C LYS A 5 29.14 24.31 1.90
N ARG A 6 29.04 23.09 1.36
CA ARG A 6 27.80 22.54 0.80
C ARG A 6 26.74 22.57 1.90
N ARG A 7 25.78 23.49 1.80
CA ARG A 7 24.61 23.53 2.66
C ARG A 7 23.73 22.33 2.29
N ILE A 8 23.88 21.23 3.02
CA ILE A 8 22.97 20.09 2.95
C ILE A 8 21.64 20.63 3.49
N PRO A 9 20.58 20.71 2.67
CA PRO A 9 19.27 21.03 3.20
C PRO A 9 18.92 19.90 4.16
N THR A 10 18.83 20.20 5.45
CA THR A 10 18.19 19.34 6.44
C THR A 10 16.69 19.37 6.15
N ALA A 11 16.28 18.81 5.01
CA ALA A 11 14.89 18.47 4.78
C ALA A 11 14.55 17.43 5.85
N SER A 12 13.61 17.80 6.73
CA SER A 12 12.87 16.96 7.67
C SER A 12 13.04 15.46 7.37
N SER A 13 13.77 14.76 8.23
CA SER A 13 14.18 13.35 8.07
C SER A 13 13.05 12.33 8.24
N ASN A 14 11.79 12.76 8.14
CA ASN A 14 10.65 11.86 8.20
C ASN A 14 10.06 11.72 6.79
N PRO A 15 10.10 10.52 6.19
CA PRO A 15 9.41 10.29 4.93
C PRO A 15 7.90 10.54 5.13
N PRO A 16 7.17 10.97 4.09
CA PRO A 16 5.73 11.15 4.16
C PRO A 16 5.06 9.86 4.67
N PRO A 17 3.94 9.96 5.41
CA PRO A 17 3.28 8.80 6.00
C PRO A 17 2.94 7.76 4.94
N ALA A 18 2.96 6.47 5.29
CA ALA A 18 2.66 5.34 4.40
C ALA A 18 3.49 5.28 3.09
N THR A 19 4.69 5.86 3.07
CA THR A 19 5.63 5.69 1.95
C THR A 19 6.72 4.66 2.25
N ARG A 20 7.28 4.04 1.21
CA ARG A 20 8.36 3.05 1.32
C ARG A 20 9.58 3.52 0.53
N ILE A 21 10.78 3.21 0.99
CA ILE A 21 12.00 3.52 0.24
C ILE A 21 12.32 2.33 -0.67
N SER A 22 12.44 2.57 -1.97
CA SER A 22 12.86 1.56 -2.93
C SER A 22 14.29 1.12 -2.65
N ALA A 23 14.52 -0.19 -2.58
CA ALA A 23 15.86 -0.76 -2.41
C ALA A 23 16.76 -0.53 -3.64
N HIS A 24 16.18 -0.37 -4.84
CA HIS A 24 16.93 -0.30 -6.09
C HIS A 24 17.49 1.11 -6.37
N ASN A 25 16.73 2.16 -6.06
CA ASN A 25 17.09 3.54 -6.43
C ASN A 25 17.04 4.53 -5.25
N GLY A 26 16.69 4.08 -4.04
CA GLY A 26 16.58 4.94 -2.85
C GLY A 26 15.46 5.98 -2.93
N GLN A 27 14.58 5.90 -3.94
CA GLN A 27 13.45 6.81 -4.09
C GLN A 27 12.31 6.41 -3.15
N THR A 28 11.58 7.41 -2.69
CA THR A 28 10.35 7.20 -1.94
C THR A 28 9.23 6.80 -2.90
N LEU A 29 8.63 5.64 -2.65
CA LEU A 29 7.51 5.06 -3.38
C LEU A 29 6.21 5.21 -2.57
N LEU A 30 5.12 5.37 -3.31
CA LEU A 30 3.75 5.42 -2.84
C LEU A 30 3.00 4.19 -3.37
N SER A 31 2.22 3.52 -2.52
CA SER A 31 1.36 2.42 -2.97
C SER A 31 0.17 2.95 -3.76
N THR A 32 -0.22 2.27 -4.82
CA THR A 32 -1.41 2.60 -5.62
C THR A 32 -2.71 2.08 -5.01
N GLY A 33 -2.63 1.28 -3.94
CA GLY A 33 -3.77 0.58 -3.34
C GLY A 33 -4.10 -0.76 -4.00
N VAL A 34 -3.41 -1.10 -5.10
CA VAL A 34 -3.54 -2.37 -5.80
C VAL A 34 -2.18 -3.07 -5.82
N PRO A 35 -1.97 -4.14 -5.02
CA PRO A 35 -0.66 -4.79 -4.90
C PRO A 35 -0.08 -5.27 -6.24
N SER A 36 -0.92 -5.84 -7.11
CA SER A 36 -0.49 -6.31 -8.42
C SER A 36 -0.04 -5.18 -9.35
N LEU A 37 -0.60 -3.97 -9.22
CA LEU A 37 -0.15 -2.80 -9.96
C LEU A 37 1.17 -2.28 -9.39
N ASP A 38 1.30 -2.25 -8.06
CA ASP A 38 2.53 -1.84 -7.40
C ASP A 38 3.70 -2.75 -7.83
N ASP A 39 3.50 -4.06 -7.90
CA ASP A 39 4.51 -5.01 -8.37
C ASP A 39 4.95 -4.73 -9.81
N VAL A 40 4.00 -4.45 -10.71
CA VAL A 40 4.29 -4.10 -12.12
C VAL A 40 5.06 -2.78 -12.23
N LEU A 41 4.80 -1.82 -11.33
CA LEU A 41 5.52 -0.55 -11.27
C LEU A 41 6.89 -0.64 -10.56
N GLY A 42 7.25 -1.81 -10.02
CA GLY A 42 8.51 -2.02 -9.30
C GLY A 42 8.43 -1.71 -7.80
N GLY A 43 7.29 -2.00 -7.18
CA GLY A 43 7.01 -1.81 -5.76
C GLY A 43 6.19 -0.57 -5.41
N GLY A 44 5.62 0.11 -6.41
CA GLY A 44 4.78 1.30 -6.25
C GLY A 44 5.18 2.48 -7.13
N LEU A 45 4.51 3.61 -6.92
CA LEU A 45 4.68 4.84 -7.70
C LEU A 45 5.74 5.77 -7.07
N PRO A 46 6.82 6.15 -7.77
CA PRO A 46 7.79 7.09 -7.24
C PRO A 46 7.21 8.48 -6.97
N LEU A 47 7.58 9.12 -5.86
CA LEU A 47 7.16 10.49 -5.56
C LEU A 47 7.66 11.46 -6.64
N GLY A 48 6.78 12.37 -7.06
CA GLY A 48 7.05 13.35 -8.13
C GLY A 48 6.94 12.77 -9.55
N SER A 49 6.44 11.54 -9.71
CA SER A 49 6.13 10.96 -11.01
C SER A 49 4.66 11.15 -11.40
N LEU A 50 4.35 10.87 -12.67
CA LEU A 50 2.99 10.91 -13.22
C LEU A 50 2.62 9.53 -13.73
N LEU A 51 1.43 9.07 -13.36
CA LEU A 51 0.84 7.82 -13.84
C LEU A 51 -0.35 8.16 -14.76
N LEU A 52 -0.25 7.75 -16.03
CA LEU A 52 -1.35 7.84 -16.99
C LEU A 52 -1.92 6.45 -17.24
N ILE A 53 -3.22 6.29 -17.01
CA ILE A 53 -3.94 5.04 -17.27
C ILE A 53 -4.80 5.25 -18.51
N LYS A 54 -4.58 4.43 -19.53
CA LYS A 54 -5.41 4.39 -20.74
C LYS A 54 -6.23 3.11 -20.71
N GLU A 55 -7.54 3.23 -20.86
CA GLU A 55 -8.44 2.10 -21.00
C GLU A 55 -9.06 2.03 -22.40
N ASP A 56 -9.67 0.88 -22.70
CA ASP A 56 -10.47 0.69 -23.91
C ASP A 56 -11.93 1.11 -23.66
N ARG A 57 -12.65 1.46 -24.74
CA ARG A 57 -13.95 2.16 -24.70
C ARG A 57 -15.03 1.50 -23.84
N PHE A 58 -14.97 0.19 -23.66
CA PHE A 58 -16.02 -0.58 -22.98
C PHE A 58 -15.60 -1.09 -21.60
N THR A 59 -14.43 -0.68 -21.11
CA THR A 59 -13.94 -1.04 -19.77
C THR A 59 -14.02 0.16 -18.85
N GLY A 60 -14.27 -0.06 -17.55
CA GLY A 60 -14.26 0.98 -16.52
C GLY A 60 -13.13 0.79 -15.50
N TYR A 61 -12.04 0.15 -15.92
CA TYR A 61 -10.92 -0.20 -15.04
C TYR A 61 -10.08 1.02 -14.66
N ALA A 62 -9.96 2.02 -15.54
CA ALA A 62 -9.23 3.24 -15.21
C ALA A 62 -9.90 4.00 -14.06
N HIS A 63 -11.23 4.14 -14.09
CA HIS A 63 -11.97 4.74 -12.99
C HIS A 63 -11.82 3.93 -11.69
N LEU A 64 -11.82 2.60 -11.78
CA LEU A 64 -11.62 1.74 -10.61
C LEU A 64 -10.23 1.94 -9.99
N LEU A 65 -9.17 1.90 -10.81
CA LEU A 65 -7.79 2.13 -10.36
C LEU A 65 -7.61 3.53 -9.77
N LEU A 66 -8.23 4.55 -10.38
CA LEU A 66 -8.22 5.91 -9.85
C LEU A 66 -8.87 5.97 -8.45
N LYS A 67 -10.01 5.31 -8.25
CA LYS A 67 -10.67 5.24 -6.93
C LYS A 67 -9.80 4.56 -5.89
N TYR A 68 -9.13 3.45 -6.24
CA TYR A 68 -8.18 2.80 -5.34
C TYR A 68 -7.04 3.75 -4.96
N PHE A 69 -6.49 4.49 -5.91
CA PHE A 69 -5.42 5.45 -5.64
C PHE A 69 -5.88 6.58 -4.71
N ILE A 70 -7.08 7.12 -4.93
CA ILE A 70 -7.66 8.17 -4.07
C ILE A 70 -7.92 7.64 -2.66
N THR A 71 -8.57 6.47 -2.54
CA THR A 71 -8.81 5.84 -1.24
C THR A 71 -7.49 5.59 -0.51
N GLN A 72 -6.47 5.09 -1.20
CA GLN A 72 -5.17 4.81 -0.59
C GLN A 72 -4.48 6.09 -0.10
N GLY A 73 -4.57 7.19 -0.86
CA GLY A 73 -4.07 8.50 -0.42
C GLY A 73 -4.79 9.00 0.84
N ILE A 74 -6.10 8.79 0.94
CA ILE A 74 -6.89 9.17 2.14
C ILE A 74 -6.48 8.32 3.35
N VAL A 75 -6.35 7.01 3.18
CA VAL A 75 -5.92 6.08 4.25
C VAL A 75 -4.49 6.39 4.72
N ALA A 76 -3.62 6.77 3.79
CA ALA A 76 -2.26 7.21 4.08
C ALA A 76 -2.19 8.57 4.82
N GLY A 77 -3.31 9.29 4.94
CA GLY A 77 -3.34 10.65 5.50
C GLY A 77 -2.73 11.69 4.57
N HIS A 78 -2.69 11.45 3.26
CA HIS A 78 -2.20 12.41 2.27
C HIS A 78 -3.31 13.38 1.86
N ALA A 79 -2.90 14.61 1.53
CA ALA A 79 -3.81 15.56 0.90
C ALA A 79 -4.05 15.15 -0.55
N VAL A 80 -5.27 14.69 -0.85
CA VAL A 80 -5.66 14.27 -2.20
C VAL A 80 -6.52 15.37 -2.85
N CYS A 81 -6.14 15.78 -4.05
CA CYS A 81 -6.93 16.68 -4.89
C CYS A 81 -7.49 15.88 -6.06
N VAL A 82 -8.81 15.95 -6.24
CA VAL A 82 -9.52 15.29 -7.34
C VAL A 82 -10.06 16.37 -8.25
N ALA A 83 -9.70 16.30 -9.52
CA ALA A 83 -10.23 17.16 -10.57
C ALA A 83 -10.65 16.28 -11.74
N SER A 84 -11.84 16.54 -12.28
CA SER A 84 -12.36 15.85 -13.46
C SER A 84 -12.96 16.85 -14.43
N ALA A 85 -12.82 16.56 -15.72
CA ALA A 85 -13.41 17.33 -16.80
C ALA A 85 -14.79 16.79 -17.21
N ASP A 86 -14.99 15.47 -17.11
CA ASP A 86 -16.15 14.77 -17.66
C ASP A 86 -17.18 14.37 -16.59
N GLU A 87 -16.74 14.12 -15.34
CA GLU A 87 -17.60 13.68 -14.23
C GLU A 87 -17.55 14.66 -13.05
N ASN A 88 -18.59 14.61 -12.20
CA ASN A 88 -18.62 15.43 -11.00
C ASN A 88 -17.69 14.84 -9.92
N PRO A 89 -16.70 15.60 -9.41
CA PRO A 89 -15.77 15.10 -8.39
C PRO A 89 -16.46 14.66 -7.10
N GLU A 90 -17.61 15.23 -6.75
CA GLU A 90 -18.38 14.81 -5.57
C GLU A 90 -18.95 13.40 -5.70
N GLU A 91 -19.38 13.03 -6.91
CA GLU A 91 -19.91 11.68 -7.17
C GLU A 91 -18.78 10.65 -7.14
N LEU A 92 -17.60 10.99 -7.68
CA LEU A 92 -16.42 10.15 -7.58
C LEU A 92 -16.02 9.92 -6.12
N ALA A 93 -16.06 10.97 -5.29
CA ALA A 93 -15.75 10.90 -3.86
C ALA A 93 -16.75 10.03 -3.06
N ARG A 94 -18.04 10.01 -3.45
CA ARG A 94 -19.03 9.12 -2.83
C ARG A 94 -18.83 7.66 -3.22
N GLY A 95 -18.28 7.41 -4.40
CA GLY A 95 -18.06 6.08 -4.95
C GLY A 95 -16.67 5.49 -4.66
N LEU A 96 -15.96 6.00 -3.65
CA LEU A 96 -14.63 5.52 -3.26
C LEU A 96 -14.67 4.11 -2.68
N MET A 97 -13.54 3.41 -2.78
CA MET A 97 -13.44 2.03 -2.31
C MET A 97 -13.43 1.99 -0.78
N GLY A 98 -14.12 0.99 -0.21
CA GLY A 98 -14.10 0.74 1.22
C GLY A 98 -12.74 0.24 1.70
N VAL A 99 -12.36 0.63 2.90
CA VAL A 99 -11.10 0.19 3.53
C VAL A 99 -11.40 -1.05 4.36
N VAL A 100 -10.74 -2.15 4.03
CA VAL A 100 -10.74 -3.35 4.86
C VAL A 100 -9.48 -3.32 5.69
N GLU A 101 -9.60 -3.28 7.01
CA GLU A 101 -8.45 -3.44 7.90
C GLU A 101 -7.95 -4.88 7.77
N GLY A 102 -6.89 -5.06 6.97
CA GLY A 102 -6.22 -6.33 6.85
C GLY A 102 -5.49 -6.66 8.15
N LYS A 103 -5.93 -7.71 8.85
CA LYS A 103 -5.08 -8.37 9.85
C LYS A 103 -3.88 -8.92 9.10
N VAL A 104 -2.72 -8.26 9.24
CA VAL A 104 -1.47 -8.71 8.63
C VAL A 104 -1.23 -10.14 9.11
N ALA A 105 -1.24 -11.10 8.19
CA ALA A 105 -0.78 -12.45 8.49
C ALA A 105 0.71 -12.32 8.81
N ASP A 106 1.02 -12.45 10.09
CA ASP A 106 2.38 -12.54 10.59
C ASP A 106 3.05 -13.73 9.89
N GLY A 107 4.17 -13.47 9.23
CA GLY A 107 4.97 -14.51 8.59
C GLY A 107 5.78 -15.24 9.65
N GLY A 108 5.35 -16.45 9.98
CA GLY A 108 6.02 -17.42 10.84
C GLY A 108 4.96 -18.44 11.27
N GLU A 109 5.07 -19.74 11.08
CA GLU A 109 6.23 -20.61 10.92
C GLU A 109 5.87 -21.72 9.92
N GLU A 110 6.89 -22.29 9.28
CA GLU A 110 6.78 -23.51 8.48
C GLU A 110 6.21 -24.64 9.35
N GLU A 111 4.98 -25.09 9.09
CA GLU A 111 4.51 -26.39 9.59
C GLU A 111 5.07 -27.47 8.65
N GLU A 112 6.20 -28.06 9.04
CA GLU A 112 6.62 -29.37 8.55
C GLU A 112 5.60 -30.42 9.01
N ASP A 113 5.14 -31.21 8.04
CA ASP A 113 4.28 -32.38 8.21
C ASP A 113 4.89 -33.39 9.20
N GLY A 114 4.08 -33.83 10.16
CA GLY A 114 4.43 -34.90 11.10
C GLY A 114 3.20 -35.72 11.47
N GLU A 115 2.83 -36.64 10.59
CA GLU A 115 1.84 -37.70 10.82
C GLU A 115 2.36 -38.73 11.84
N GLU A 116 1.70 -38.92 12.98
CA GLU A 116 1.49 -40.27 13.54
C GLU A 116 0.38 -40.33 14.60
N VAL A 117 -0.18 -41.53 14.71
CA VAL A 117 -1.52 -41.87 15.20
C VAL A 117 -1.44 -42.52 16.60
N ALA A 118 -2.59 -42.48 17.28
CA ALA A 118 -3.10 -43.47 18.25
C ALA A 118 -2.85 -43.33 19.77
N VAL A 119 -4.01 -43.16 20.45
CA VAL A 119 -4.53 -43.99 21.57
C VAL A 119 -4.11 -43.63 23.00
N GLY A 120 -5.12 -43.19 23.77
CA GLY A 120 -5.40 -43.79 25.09
C GLY A 120 -5.20 -42.92 26.33
N GLY A 121 -6.31 -42.69 27.06
CA GLY A 121 -6.31 -42.88 28.51
C GLY A 121 -6.33 -41.65 29.44
N SER A 122 -7.44 -41.55 30.18
CA SER A 122 -7.49 -41.14 31.59
C SER A 122 -7.28 -39.65 31.96
N MET A 123 -8.38 -38.89 32.07
CA MET A 123 -8.43 -37.73 32.98
C MET A 123 -8.80 -38.19 34.39
N SER A 124 -7.79 -38.30 35.24
CA SER A 124 -7.93 -38.35 36.69
C SER A 124 -7.59 -36.97 37.26
N GLY A 125 -8.61 -36.31 37.82
CA GLY A 125 -8.52 -35.66 39.12
C GLY A 125 -7.84 -34.29 39.27
N ARG A 126 -8.65 -33.37 39.82
CA ARG A 126 -8.35 -32.52 41.01
C ARG A 126 -7.69 -31.17 40.70
N ALA A 127 -8.47 -30.10 40.68
CA ALA A 127 -8.77 -29.21 41.82
C ALA A 127 -7.55 -28.44 42.35
N LEU A 128 -7.45 -27.16 42.00
CA LEU A 128 -7.70 -25.99 42.86
C LEU A 128 -7.86 -24.74 41.98
#